data_AF-H1V5K1-F1
#
_entry.id   AF-H1V5K1-F1
#
_cell.length_a   1.000
_cell.length_b   1.000
_cell.length_c   1.000
_cell.angle_alpha   90.00
_cell.angle_beta   90.00
_cell.angle_gamma   90.00
#
_symmetry.space_group_name_H-M   'P 1'
#
loop_
_entity.id
_entity.type
_entity.pdbx_description
1 polymer ?
#
loop_
_entity_poly.entity_id
_entity_poly.type
_entity_poly.pdbx_seq_one_letter_code
_entity_poly.pdbx_strand_id
1 'polypeptide(L)'
;MDFADVHPETLVTGVDLSPIQPLFVPPNVTFYIDDLEDDWTYSYKFDFVYGRMLTGSIADWPRFIHQSYEFLEPGGWIELTDILLDLQSDDGTVGPDCAAQRWAVHMREAAAIWKRPLDSCMFYKQQLAEAGFTNVTERVYKWPSNPWPKDGKFKELGMWTYENLGVGLSGLSLALFTRALGWSKEQLEVFLVDVRKDMKDRSIHGWWPM
;
A
#
# COMPACT_ATOMS: atom_id res chain seq x y z
N MET A 1 11.23 11.41 6.17
CA MET A 1 11.92 12.48 6.92
C MET A 1 12.98 11.89 7.81
N ASP A 2 12.64 10.91 8.65
CA ASP A 2 13.59 10.22 9.54
C ASP A 2 14.87 9.72 8.84
N PHE A 3 14.75 9.18 7.62
CA PHE A 3 15.92 8.78 6.83
C PHE A 3 16.86 9.97 6.53
N ALA A 4 16.31 11.11 6.11
CA ALA A 4 17.09 12.30 5.79
C ALA A 4 17.74 12.94 7.04
N ASP A 5 17.08 12.85 8.20
CA ASP A 5 17.63 13.32 9.48
C ASP A 5 18.84 12.50 9.92
N VAL A 6 18.81 11.18 9.69
CA VAL A 6 19.91 10.26 10.05
C VAL A 6 21.04 10.29 9.01
N HIS A 7 20.73 10.67 7.76
CA HIS A 7 21.65 10.71 6.62
C HIS A 7 21.76 12.13 6.03
N PRO A 8 22.35 13.11 6.75
CA PRO A 8 22.48 14.48 6.27
C PRO A 8 23.35 14.61 5.01
N GLU A 9 24.16 13.60 4.69
CA GLU A 9 24.96 13.48 3.48
C GLU A 9 24.14 13.12 2.23
N THR A 10 22.91 12.62 2.39
CA THR A 10 22.06 12.17 1.29
C THR A 10 21.02 13.22 0.94
N LEU A 11 20.78 13.43 -0.36
CA LEU A 11 19.67 14.23 -0.85
C LEU A 11 18.44 13.33 -1.01
N VAL A 12 17.30 13.77 -0.47
CA VAL A 12 16.05 13.01 -0.49
C VAL A 12 14.99 13.79 -1.23
N THR A 13 14.42 13.16 -2.25
CA THR A 13 13.31 13.71 -3.02
C THR A 13 12.03 12.97 -2.65
N GLY A 14 11.03 13.70 -2.14
CA GLY A 14 9.69 13.18 -1.88
C GLY A 14 8.71 13.66 -2.96
N VAL A 15 7.84 12.77 -3.44
CA VAL A 15 6.83 13.09 -4.46
C VAL A 15 5.47 12.61 -3.97
N ASP A 16 4.47 13.48 -4.08
CA ASP A 16 3.08 13.13 -3.80
C ASP A 16 2.16 14.01 -4.64
N LEU A 17 1.02 13.50 -5.09
CA LEU A 17 0.01 14.29 -5.81
C LEU A 17 -0.61 15.39 -4.92
N SER A 18 -0.54 15.23 -3.60
CA SER A 18 -1.17 16.11 -2.63
C SER A 18 -0.15 16.95 -1.85
N PRO A 19 -0.47 18.22 -1.53
CA PRO A 19 0.36 19.07 -0.69
C PRO A 19 0.19 18.73 0.81
N ILE A 20 0.61 17.53 1.22
CA ILE A 20 0.44 17.00 2.59
C ILE A 20 1.69 17.13 3.48
N GLN A 21 2.73 17.78 2.97
CA GLN A 21 4.05 17.82 3.60
C GLN A 21 4.06 18.75 4.82
N PRO A 22 4.84 18.42 5.86
CA PRO A 22 4.95 19.27 7.04
C PRO A 22 5.73 20.56 6.75
N LEU A 23 5.48 21.58 7.57
CA LEU A 23 6.11 22.89 7.44
C LEU A 23 7.62 22.89 7.71
N PHE A 24 8.09 21.94 8.51
CA PHE A 24 9.50 21.78 8.85
C PHE A 24 10.01 20.48 8.27
N VAL A 25 10.96 20.61 7.34
CA VAL A 25 11.61 19.49 6.66
C VAL A 25 13.13 19.62 6.81
N PRO A 26 13.88 18.51 6.85
CA PRO A 26 15.34 18.56 6.88
C PRO A 26 15.90 19.30 5.65
N PRO A 27 17.05 19.99 5.76
CA PRO A 27 17.60 20.83 4.69
C PRO A 27 18.01 20.04 3.44
N ASN A 28 18.18 18.72 3.57
CA ASN A 28 18.50 17.78 2.50
C ASN A 28 17.26 17.09 1.89
N VAL A 29 16.04 17.57 2.19
CA VAL A 29 14.79 17.06 1.64
C VAL A 29 14.14 18.08 0.73
N THR A 30 13.78 17.66 -0.48
CA THR A 30 12.95 18.45 -1.40
C THR A 30 11.67 17.68 -1.70
N PHE A 31 10.53 18.37 -1.68
CA PHE A 31 9.24 17.79 -2.04
C PHE A 31 8.70 18.38 -3.34
N TYR A 32 8.16 17.51 -4.19
CA TYR A 32 7.46 17.87 -5.41
C TYR A 32 6.01 17.41 -5.33
N ILE A 33 5.12 18.28 -5.80
CA ILE A 33 3.73 17.92 -6.06
C ILE A 33 3.68 17.49 -7.51
N ASP A 34 3.70 16.18 -7.75
CA ASP A 34 3.83 15.63 -9.10
C ASP A 34 3.18 14.23 -9.18
N ASP A 35 2.85 13.80 -10.40
CA ASP A 35 2.35 12.46 -10.66
C ASP A 35 3.52 11.52 -10.98
N LEU A 36 3.68 10.45 -10.20
CA LEU A 36 4.70 9.44 -10.45
C LEU A 36 4.48 8.69 -11.78
N GLU A 37 3.25 8.73 -12.31
CA GLU A 37 2.93 8.21 -13.62
C GLU A 37 3.27 9.16 -14.75
N ASP A 38 3.59 10.42 -14.53
CA ASP A 38 4.07 11.28 -15.63
C ASP A 38 5.54 10.98 -15.94
N ASP A 39 6.01 11.47 -17.09
CA ASP A 39 7.40 11.29 -17.49
C ASP A 39 8.31 12.02 -16.50
N TRP A 40 9.23 11.29 -15.88
CA TRP A 40 10.17 11.89 -14.92
C TRP A 40 11.11 12.84 -15.65
N THR A 41 11.31 14.03 -15.09
CA THR A 41 12.07 15.12 -15.73
C THR A 41 13.30 15.54 -14.91
N TYR A 42 13.76 14.68 -14.00
CA TYR A 42 14.93 14.95 -13.18
C TYR A 42 16.20 15.13 -14.03
N SER A 43 17.03 16.11 -13.65
CA SER A 43 18.31 16.37 -14.30
C SER A 43 19.44 15.44 -13.81
N TYR A 44 19.12 14.54 -12.88
CA TYR A 44 20.02 13.59 -12.24
C TYR A 44 19.32 12.24 -12.11
N LYS A 45 20.12 11.19 -11.89
CA LYS A 45 19.63 9.86 -11.55
C LYS A 45 19.69 9.62 -10.05
N PHE A 46 18.96 8.62 -9.58
CA PHE A 46 18.89 8.24 -8.18
C PHE A 46 19.80 7.04 -7.89
N ASP A 47 20.35 6.99 -6.68
CA ASP A 47 20.99 5.76 -6.17
C ASP A 47 19.94 4.78 -5.62
N PHE A 48 18.79 5.29 -5.19
CA PHE A 48 17.72 4.52 -4.56
C PHE A 48 16.34 5.11 -4.84
N VAL A 49 15.41 4.25 -5.26
CA VAL A 49 13.99 4.57 -5.40
C VAL A 49 13.20 3.76 -4.37
N TYR A 50 12.43 4.44 -3.52
CA TYR A 50 11.61 3.80 -2.50
C TYR A 50 10.13 4.11 -2.73
N GLY A 51 9.33 3.06 -2.89
CA GLY A 51 7.87 3.14 -2.99
C GLY A 51 7.22 2.42 -1.82
N ARG A 52 6.28 3.08 -1.14
CA ARG A 52 5.51 2.46 -0.05
C ARG A 52 4.06 2.88 -0.09
N MET A 53 3.15 1.92 0.06
CA MET A 53 1.70 2.16 0.03
C MET A 53 1.25 2.87 -1.26
N LEU A 54 1.82 2.45 -2.39
CA LEU A 54 1.48 2.92 -3.73
C LEU A 54 0.45 2.01 -4.42
N THR A 55 0.10 0.88 -3.81
CA THR A 55 -1.00 0.01 -4.28
C THR A 55 -2.30 0.81 -4.43
N GLY A 56 -3.00 0.64 -5.55
CA GLY A 56 -4.17 1.47 -5.91
C GLY A 56 -3.85 2.91 -6.37
N SER A 57 -2.61 3.39 -6.22
CA SER A 57 -2.19 4.72 -6.68
C SER A 57 -1.60 4.71 -8.08
N ILE A 58 -1.01 3.59 -8.54
CA ILE A 58 -0.39 3.44 -9.87
C ILE A 58 -1.26 2.52 -10.75
N ALA A 59 -1.52 2.93 -11.99
CA ALA A 59 -2.31 2.17 -12.96
C ALA A 59 -1.42 1.32 -13.86
N ASP A 60 -0.26 1.84 -14.26
CA ASP A 60 0.72 1.14 -15.09
C ASP A 60 2.02 0.89 -14.34
N TRP A 61 2.01 -0.18 -13.53
CA TRP A 61 3.18 -0.62 -12.78
C TRP A 61 4.39 -0.98 -13.64
N PRO A 62 4.24 -1.72 -14.77
CA PRO A 62 5.36 -1.94 -15.70
C PRO A 62 6.02 -0.65 -16.16
N ARG A 63 5.24 0.39 -16.51
CA ARG A 63 5.79 1.69 -16.89
C ARG A 63 6.50 2.37 -15.73
N PHE A 64 5.88 2.42 -14.54
CA PHE A 64 6.50 3.01 -13.35
C PHE A 64 7.84 2.33 -12.99
N ILE A 65 7.88 0.99 -13.04
CA ILE A 65 9.08 0.21 -12.78
C ILE A 65 10.15 0.46 -13.86
N HIS A 66 9.77 0.50 -15.14
CA HIS A 66 10.70 0.79 -16.23
C HIS A 66 11.28 2.19 -16.11
N GLN A 67 10.46 3.19 -15.82
CA GLN A 67 10.91 4.56 -15.58
C GLN A 67 11.86 4.64 -14.37
N SER A 68 11.54 3.92 -13.28
CA SER A 68 12.43 3.82 -12.13
C SER A 68 13.79 3.23 -12.52
N TYR A 69 13.81 2.20 -13.37
CA TYR A 69 15.05 1.60 -13.88
C TYR A 69 15.89 2.61 -14.68
N GLU A 70 15.26 3.36 -15.60
CA GLU A 70 15.96 4.35 -16.43
C GLU A 70 16.57 5.50 -15.60
N PHE A 71 15.90 5.90 -14.52
CA PHE A 71 16.33 6.98 -13.62
C PHE A 71 17.21 6.51 -12.46
N LEU A 72 17.57 5.23 -12.39
CA LEU A 72 18.56 4.73 -11.43
C LEU A 72 19.96 4.77 -12.04
N GLU A 73 20.94 5.13 -11.21
CA GLU A 73 22.36 4.96 -11.53
C GLU A 73 22.70 3.46 -11.68
N PRO A 74 23.70 3.08 -12.50
CA PRO A 74 24.18 1.70 -12.53
C PRO A 74 24.59 1.22 -11.13
N GLY A 75 23.91 0.20 -10.63
CA GLY A 75 24.10 -0.33 -9.27
C GLY A 75 23.15 0.24 -8.21
N GLY A 76 22.27 1.16 -8.60
CA GLY A 76 21.18 1.65 -7.75
C GLY A 76 20.10 0.61 -7.47
N TRP A 77 19.26 0.90 -6.48
CA TRP A 77 18.25 -0.03 -5.97
C TRP A 77 16.84 0.53 -6.07
N ILE A 78 15.87 -0.36 -6.24
CA ILE A 78 14.46 -0.06 -6.00
C ILE A 78 13.93 -0.96 -4.89
N GLU A 79 13.18 -0.37 -3.96
CA GLU A 79 12.45 -1.11 -2.94
C GLU A 79 10.98 -0.68 -2.96
N LEU A 80 10.08 -1.66 -3.13
CA LEU A 80 8.64 -1.48 -3.15
C LEU A 80 8.04 -2.24 -1.96
N THR A 81 7.29 -1.55 -1.11
CA THR A 81 6.62 -2.13 0.06
C THR A 81 5.14 -1.81 0.01
N ASP A 82 4.31 -2.81 -0.24
CA ASP A 82 2.87 -2.63 -0.39
C ASP A 82 2.07 -3.69 0.33
N ILE A 83 0.86 -3.30 0.74
CA ILE A 83 -0.12 -4.23 1.28
C ILE A 83 -0.84 -4.95 0.13
N LEU A 84 -0.97 -6.27 0.22
CA LEU A 84 -1.93 -7.03 -0.56
C LEU A 84 -3.28 -6.98 0.15
N LEU A 85 -4.31 -6.43 -0.51
CA LEU A 85 -5.65 -6.38 0.05
C LEU A 85 -6.37 -7.73 -0.10
N ASP A 86 -5.85 -8.71 0.62
CA ASP A 86 -6.37 -10.07 0.74
C ASP A 86 -6.20 -10.52 2.19
N LEU A 87 -7.29 -10.54 2.96
CA LEU A 87 -7.24 -10.92 4.37
C LEU A 87 -7.07 -12.44 4.47
N GLN A 88 -6.02 -12.88 5.16
CA GLN A 88 -5.68 -14.29 5.31
C GLN A 88 -5.67 -14.69 6.78
N SER A 89 -5.73 -16.00 7.04
CA SER A 89 -5.52 -16.59 8.37
C SER A 89 -4.83 -17.95 8.23
N ASP A 90 -3.97 -18.30 9.19
CA ASP A 90 -3.30 -19.61 9.17
C ASP A 90 -4.19 -20.75 9.69
N ASP A 91 -5.25 -20.41 10.42
CA ASP A 91 -6.11 -21.36 11.14
C ASP A 91 -7.55 -21.40 10.62
N GLY A 92 -7.82 -20.74 9.50
CA GLY A 92 -9.14 -20.73 8.86
C GLY A 92 -10.18 -19.85 9.54
N THR A 93 -9.78 -19.00 10.49
CA THR A 93 -10.70 -18.04 11.13
C THR A 93 -11.19 -16.96 10.16
N VAL A 94 -10.45 -16.69 9.08
CA VAL A 94 -10.93 -15.90 7.94
C VAL A 94 -11.57 -16.85 6.93
N GLY A 95 -12.88 -17.05 7.08
CA GLY A 95 -13.70 -17.88 6.20
C GLY A 95 -14.48 -17.09 5.14
N PRO A 96 -15.26 -17.78 4.29
CA PRO A 96 -16.07 -17.13 3.24
C PRO A 96 -17.14 -16.19 3.80
N ASP A 97 -17.58 -16.43 5.03
CA ASP A 97 -18.56 -15.59 5.72
C ASP A 97 -17.97 -14.34 6.38
N CYS A 98 -16.64 -14.21 6.41
CA CYS A 98 -15.95 -13.04 6.96
C CYS A 98 -16.24 -11.81 6.08
N ALA A 99 -16.98 -10.86 6.64
CA ALA A 99 -17.30 -9.59 6.02
C ALA A 99 -16.04 -8.78 5.69
N ALA A 100 -15.01 -8.82 6.53
CA ALA A 100 -13.74 -8.13 6.26
C ALA A 100 -13.02 -8.69 5.02
N GLN A 101 -13.08 -10.00 4.80
CA GLN A 101 -12.52 -10.59 3.57
C GLN A 101 -13.39 -10.31 2.35
N ARG A 102 -14.72 -10.36 2.47
CA ARG A 102 -15.62 -9.93 1.39
C ARG A 102 -15.39 -8.47 0.99
N TRP A 103 -15.10 -7.61 1.97
CA TRP A 103 -14.75 -6.23 1.73
C TRP A 103 -13.45 -6.10 0.92
N ALA A 104 -12.41 -6.86 1.27
CA ALA A 104 -11.16 -6.89 0.51
C ALA A 104 -11.37 -7.34 -0.94
N VAL A 105 -12.22 -8.35 -1.17
CA VAL A 105 -12.60 -8.83 -2.51
C VAL A 105 -13.30 -7.71 -3.30
N HIS A 106 -14.34 -7.09 -2.76
CA HIS A 106 -15.05 -6.00 -3.44
C HIS A 106 -14.16 -4.78 -3.71
N MET A 107 -13.24 -4.46 -2.80
CA MET A 107 -12.26 -3.40 -3.02
C MET A 107 -11.37 -3.72 -4.23
N ARG A 108 -10.84 -4.95 -4.34
CA ARG A 108 -10.03 -5.39 -5.49
C ARG A 108 -10.83 -5.38 -6.79
N GLU A 109 -12.07 -5.87 -6.78
CA GLU A 109 -12.98 -5.83 -7.94
C GLU A 109 -13.21 -4.38 -8.42
N ALA A 110 -13.50 -3.47 -7.49
CA ALA A 110 -13.71 -2.06 -7.79
C ALA A 110 -12.44 -1.38 -8.33
N ALA A 111 -11.29 -1.66 -7.73
CA ALA A 111 -9.99 -1.15 -8.17
C ALA A 111 -9.64 -1.61 -9.59
N ALA A 112 -9.95 -2.86 -9.93
CA ALA A 112 -9.73 -3.39 -11.27
C ALA A 112 -10.59 -2.67 -12.33
N ILE A 113 -11.84 -2.30 -12.01
CA ILE A 113 -12.69 -1.50 -12.91
C ILE A 113 -12.04 -0.15 -13.24
N TRP A 114 -11.35 0.44 -12.26
CA TRP A 114 -10.62 1.71 -12.42
C TRP A 114 -9.20 1.57 -12.92
N LYS A 115 -8.75 0.34 -13.22
CA LYS A 115 -7.37 0.05 -13.63
C LYS A 115 -6.35 0.54 -12.60
N ARG A 116 -6.68 0.47 -11.31
CA ARG A 116 -5.84 0.85 -10.18
C ARG A 116 -5.71 -0.35 -9.23
N PRO A 117 -4.94 -1.38 -9.59
CA PRO A 117 -4.96 -2.66 -8.89
C PRO A 117 -4.48 -2.55 -7.43
N LEU A 118 -5.18 -3.27 -6.55
CA LEU A 118 -4.86 -3.40 -5.11
C LEU A 118 -4.12 -4.71 -4.77
N ASP A 119 -3.67 -5.43 -5.81
CA ASP A 119 -2.92 -6.69 -5.77
C ASP A 119 -1.63 -6.62 -6.60
N SER A 120 -1.21 -5.41 -6.98
CA SER A 120 -0.04 -5.14 -7.83
C SER A 120 1.25 -5.77 -7.30
N CYS A 121 1.41 -5.81 -5.97
CA CYS A 121 2.58 -6.36 -5.30
C CYS A 121 2.83 -7.84 -5.63
N MET A 122 1.80 -8.60 -6.03
CA MET A 122 1.95 -9.98 -6.48
C MET A 122 2.82 -10.12 -7.74
N PHE A 123 2.99 -9.04 -8.50
CA PHE A 123 3.69 -9.04 -9.79
C PHE A 123 5.03 -8.32 -9.75
N TYR A 124 5.38 -7.63 -8.66
CA TYR A 124 6.59 -6.80 -8.58
C TYR A 124 7.85 -7.59 -8.90
N LYS A 125 8.02 -8.79 -8.33
CA LYS A 125 9.22 -9.59 -8.57
C LYS A 125 9.42 -9.91 -10.05
N GLN A 126 8.34 -10.26 -10.75
CA GLN A 126 8.37 -10.54 -12.18
C GLN A 126 8.64 -9.26 -12.97
N GLN A 127 7.89 -8.20 -12.72
CA GLN A 127 7.98 -6.94 -13.46
C GLN A 127 9.36 -6.26 -13.28
N LEU A 128 9.95 -6.34 -12.09
CA LEU A 128 11.31 -5.89 -11.82
C LEU A 128 12.33 -6.67 -12.66
N ALA A 129 12.22 -8.00 -12.70
CA ALA A 129 13.11 -8.83 -13.50
C ALA A 129 12.96 -8.54 -15.02
N GLU A 130 11.73 -8.35 -15.48
CA GLU A 130 11.43 -8.00 -16.88
C GLU A 130 11.97 -6.62 -17.28
N ALA A 131 11.98 -5.66 -16.35
CA ALA A 131 12.57 -4.33 -16.58
C ALA A 131 14.11 -4.32 -16.59
N GLY A 132 14.77 -5.40 -16.17
CA GLY A 132 16.23 -5.54 -16.19
C GLY A 132 16.89 -5.51 -14.81
N PHE A 133 16.13 -5.41 -13.72
CA PHE A 133 16.69 -5.50 -12.38
C PHE A 133 17.27 -6.91 -12.12
N THR A 134 18.37 -6.95 -11.38
CA THR A 134 19.01 -8.20 -10.93
C THR A 134 18.93 -8.30 -9.41
N ASN A 135 19.23 -9.48 -8.85
CA ASN A 135 19.15 -9.73 -7.41
C ASN A 135 17.75 -9.46 -6.79
N VAL A 136 16.68 -9.70 -7.54
CA VAL A 136 15.32 -9.43 -7.09
C VAL A 136 14.92 -10.38 -5.96
N THR A 137 14.75 -9.84 -4.76
CA THR A 137 14.28 -10.57 -3.57
C THR A 137 12.89 -10.11 -3.16
N GLU A 138 12.06 -11.06 -2.74
CA GLU A 138 10.73 -10.80 -2.19
C GLU A 138 10.67 -11.32 -0.76
N ARG A 139 10.04 -10.56 0.13
CA ARG A 139 9.78 -10.94 1.51
C ARG A 139 8.34 -10.62 1.84
N VAL A 140 7.60 -11.62 2.30
CA VAL A 140 6.22 -11.46 2.75
C VAL A 140 6.18 -11.48 4.26
N TYR A 141 5.62 -10.44 4.85
CA TYR A 141 5.37 -10.28 6.26
C TYR A 141 3.88 -10.44 6.55
N LYS A 142 3.59 -11.01 7.72
CA LYS A 142 2.22 -11.07 8.24
C LYS A 142 1.93 -9.80 8.99
N TRP A 143 1.06 -8.95 8.44
CA TRP A 143 0.64 -7.73 9.09
C TRP A 143 -0.71 -7.94 9.79
N PRO A 144 -0.77 -8.11 11.13
CA PRO A 144 -2.01 -8.47 11.80
C PRO A 144 -3.10 -7.43 11.57
N SER A 145 -4.33 -7.87 11.30
CA SER A 145 -5.46 -6.97 11.06
C SER A 145 -5.98 -6.32 12.34
N ASN A 146 -5.76 -6.97 13.48
CA ASN A 146 -6.20 -6.53 14.81
C ASN A 146 -5.24 -7.08 15.91
N PRO A 147 -5.39 -6.70 17.19
CA PRO A 147 -4.46 -7.06 18.26
C PRO A 147 -4.68 -8.49 18.81
N TRP A 148 -4.98 -9.46 17.94
CA TRP A 148 -5.08 -10.88 18.28
C TRP A 148 -3.76 -11.58 18.61
N PRO A 149 -2.58 -11.19 18.06
CA PRO A 149 -1.33 -11.88 18.39
C PRO A 149 -1.00 -11.80 19.89
N LYS A 150 -0.39 -12.86 20.41
CA LYS A 150 0.10 -12.88 21.81
C LYS A 150 1.41 -12.11 21.98
N ASP A 151 2.24 -12.10 20.94
CA ASP A 151 3.50 -11.35 20.93
C ASP A 151 3.23 -9.84 21.07
N GLY A 152 3.94 -9.17 21.98
CA GLY A 152 3.69 -7.78 22.31
C GLY A 152 3.84 -6.83 21.13
N LYS A 153 4.86 -7.05 20.28
CA LYS A 153 5.14 -6.20 19.12
C LYS A 153 4.08 -6.40 18.03
N PHE A 154 3.73 -7.65 17.71
CA PHE A 154 2.69 -7.91 16.72
C PHE A 154 1.29 -7.50 17.20
N LYS A 155 1.04 -7.56 18.51
CA LYS A 155 -0.20 -7.06 19.10
C LYS A 155 -0.35 -5.56 18.95
N GLU A 156 0.72 -4.81 19.24
CA GLU A 156 0.75 -3.36 19.02
C GLU A 156 0.60 -3.02 17.53
N LEU A 157 1.30 -3.76 16.66
CA LEU A 157 1.18 -3.60 15.22
C LEU A 157 -0.26 -3.79 14.74
N GLY A 158 -0.94 -4.85 15.19
CA GLY A 158 -2.34 -5.10 14.87
C GLY A 158 -3.31 -4.07 15.44
N MET A 159 -3.01 -3.47 16.59
CA MET A 159 -3.76 -2.33 17.11
C MET A 159 -3.68 -1.14 16.15
N TRP A 160 -2.47 -0.79 15.69
CA TRP A 160 -2.28 0.30 14.73
C TRP A 160 -2.94 0.02 13.37
N THR A 161 -2.88 -1.23 12.89
CA THR A 161 -3.58 -1.64 11.67
C THR A 161 -5.08 -1.46 11.80
N TYR A 162 -5.67 -1.89 12.92
CA TYR A 162 -7.10 -1.72 13.19
C TYR A 162 -7.51 -0.25 13.29
N GLU A 163 -6.73 0.58 13.97
CA GLU A 163 -7.02 2.02 14.05
C GLU A 163 -6.93 2.69 12.67
N ASN A 164 -5.96 2.31 11.84
CA ASN A 164 -5.80 2.86 10.49
C ASN A 164 -6.96 2.43 9.57
N LEU A 165 -7.14 1.12 9.36
CA LEU A 165 -8.14 0.60 8.43
C LEU A 165 -9.56 0.71 8.97
N GLY A 166 -9.78 0.44 10.26
CA GLY A 166 -11.11 0.43 10.86
C GLY A 166 -11.75 1.82 10.93
N VAL A 167 -10.97 2.86 11.25
CA VAL A 167 -11.43 4.25 11.25
C VAL A 167 -11.55 4.78 9.82
N GLY A 168 -10.57 4.47 8.96
CA GLY A 168 -10.54 4.90 7.55
C GLY A 168 -11.53 4.17 6.64
N LEU A 169 -12.20 3.12 7.11
CA LEU A 169 -12.95 2.16 6.31
C LEU A 169 -13.97 2.79 5.36
N SER A 170 -14.81 3.71 5.86
CA SER A 170 -15.81 4.38 5.01
C SER A 170 -15.14 5.24 3.94
N GLY A 171 -14.06 5.95 4.27
CA GLY A 171 -13.32 6.79 3.33
C GLY A 171 -12.69 5.99 2.20
N LEU A 172 -12.03 4.87 2.55
CA LEU A 172 -11.42 3.95 1.58
C LEU A 172 -12.46 3.32 0.64
N SER A 173 -13.65 3.03 1.16
CA SER A 173 -14.67 2.27 0.42
C SER A 173 -15.57 3.15 -0.43
N LEU A 174 -15.84 4.39 -0.02
CA LEU A 174 -16.96 5.18 -0.56
C LEU A 174 -16.89 5.32 -2.08
N ALA A 175 -15.76 5.77 -2.61
CA ALA A 175 -15.62 6.02 -4.03
C ALA A 175 -15.67 4.70 -4.83
N LEU A 176 -14.93 3.68 -4.39
CA LEU A 176 -14.85 2.38 -5.06
C LEU A 176 -16.22 1.68 -5.12
N PHE A 177 -16.94 1.60 -3.99
CA PHE A 177 -18.23 0.92 -3.96
C PHE A 177 -19.34 1.70 -4.69
N THR A 178 -19.41 3.03 -4.51
CA THR A 178 -20.54 3.79 -5.08
C THR A 178 -20.35 4.11 -6.56
N ARG A 179 -19.12 4.45 -6.97
CA ARG A 179 -18.85 4.90 -8.35
C ARG A 179 -18.35 3.79 -9.26
N ALA A 180 -17.68 2.75 -8.73
CA ALA A 180 -17.25 1.60 -9.54
C ALA A 180 -18.25 0.43 -9.48
N LEU A 181 -18.67 0.02 -8.28
CA LEU A 181 -19.61 -1.10 -8.11
C LEU A 181 -21.09 -0.69 -8.17
N GLY A 182 -21.40 0.60 -8.19
CA GLY A 182 -22.77 1.12 -8.30
C GLY A 182 -23.64 0.93 -7.06
N TRP A 183 -23.03 0.67 -5.89
CA TRP A 183 -23.78 0.55 -4.63
C TRP A 183 -24.33 1.90 -4.19
N SER A 184 -25.46 1.88 -3.48
CA SER A 184 -25.89 3.07 -2.74
C SER A 184 -24.99 3.29 -1.51
N LYS A 185 -24.91 4.54 -1.03
CA LYS A 185 -24.16 4.85 0.18
C LYS A 185 -24.73 4.11 1.39
N GLU A 186 -26.04 3.94 1.45
CA GLU A 186 -26.74 3.23 2.52
C GLU A 186 -26.39 1.74 2.52
N GLN A 187 -26.37 1.12 1.34
CA GLN A 187 -25.95 -0.28 1.19
C GLN A 187 -24.51 -0.47 1.66
N LEU A 188 -23.60 0.44 1.27
CA LEU A 188 -22.23 0.42 1.73
C LEU A 188 -22.14 0.52 3.25
N GLU A 189 -22.75 1.55 3.86
CA GLU A 189 -22.63 1.76 5.31
C GLU A 189 -23.22 0.60 6.11
N VAL A 190 -24.31 -0.02 5.66
CA VAL A 190 -24.85 -1.25 6.27
C VAL A 190 -23.83 -2.39 6.19
N PHE A 191 -23.21 -2.61 5.03
CA PHE A 191 -22.18 -3.64 4.88
C PHE A 191 -20.96 -3.38 5.78
N LEU A 192 -20.51 -2.11 5.87
CA LEU A 192 -19.36 -1.74 6.69
C LEU A 192 -19.61 -1.91 8.20
N VAL A 193 -20.86 -2.04 8.66
CA VAL A 193 -21.14 -2.42 10.06
C VAL A 193 -20.58 -3.80 10.36
N ASP A 194 -20.81 -4.77 9.48
CA ASP A 194 -20.34 -6.14 9.69
C ASP A 194 -18.83 -6.25 9.48
N VAL A 195 -18.27 -5.51 8.53
CA VAL A 195 -16.82 -5.41 8.34
C VAL A 195 -16.12 -4.92 9.61
N ARG A 196 -16.66 -3.88 10.27
CA ARG A 196 -16.10 -3.36 11.52
C ARG A 196 -16.21 -4.36 12.68
N LYS A 197 -17.27 -5.16 12.73
CA LYS A 197 -17.40 -6.22 13.75
C LYS A 197 -16.28 -7.23 13.58
N ASP A 198 -16.06 -7.71 12.36
CA ASP A 198 -15.00 -8.68 12.06
C ASP A 198 -13.61 -8.11 12.33
N MET A 199 -13.33 -6.88 11.88
CA MET A 199 -12.03 -6.23 12.13
C MET A 199 -11.73 -6.07 13.63
N LYS A 200 -12.76 -5.95 14.48
CA LYS A 200 -12.60 -5.84 15.94
C LYS A 200 -12.51 -7.20 16.64
N ASP A 201 -12.98 -8.26 16.01
CA ASP A 201 -13.08 -9.58 16.61
C ASP A 201 -11.70 -10.26 16.69
N ARG A 202 -11.18 -10.40 17.91
CA ARG A 202 -9.88 -11.04 18.16
C ARG A 202 -9.90 -12.56 18.02
N SER A 203 -11.08 -13.17 17.84
CA SER A 203 -11.18 -14.58 17.44
C SER A 203 -10.92 -14.77 15.95
N ILE A 204 -10.94 -13.69 15.16
CA ILE A 204 -10.48 -13.68 13.77
C ILE A 204 -8.99 -13.36 13.77
N HIS A 205 -8.16 -14.37 13.51
CA HIS A 205 -6.70 -14.27 13.46
C HIS A 205 -6.23 -13.80 12.07
N GLY A 206 -6.86 -12.73 11.59
CA GLY A 206 -6.65 -12.16 10.28
C GLY A 206 -5.30 -11.42 10.16
N TRP A 207 -4.65 -11.53 9.02
CA TRP A 207 -3.47 -10.75 8.68
C TRP A 207 -3.46 -10.41 7.19
N TRP A 208 -2.89 -9.26 6.87
CA TRP A 208 -2.67 -8.80 5.50
C TRP A 208 -1.25 -9.18 5.09
N PRO A 209 -1.06 -9.82 3.93
CA PRO A 209 0.27 -9.97 3.35
C PRO A 209 0.85 -8.58 2.99
N MET A 210 2.11 -8.36 3.35
CA MET A 210 2.88 -7.16 3.04
C MET A 210 4.29 -7.52 2.60
#